data_AF-A0A7J6F564-F1
#
_entry.id   AF-A0A7J6F564-F1
#
_cell.length_a   1.000
_cell.length_b   1.000
_cell.length_c   1.000
_cell.angle_alpha   90.00
_cell.angle_beta   90.00
_cell.angle_gamma   90.00
#
_symmetry.space_group_name_H-M   'P 1'
#
loop_
_entity.id
_entity.type
_entity.pdbx_description
1 polymer ?
#
loop_
_entity_poly.entity_id
_entity_poly.type
_entity_poly.pdbx_seq_one_letter_code
_entity_poly.pdbx_strand_id
1 'polypeptide(L)'
;MTSFGMSPTLIPTLPNTKIAGDSQSRFFALSLLGLVMKPQVVESVKSDLFRRHNDYWTKVDEIGMRLDFVWAPYNSNLNDLVTAFKKNRKSPNVLIMGSGIWHMLRVTNESNCGVSLQVVRDSVVN
;
A
#
# COMPACT_ATOMS: atom_id res chain seq x y z
N MET A 1 13.39 -14.67 -47.10
CA MET A 1 12.29 -14.55 -46.13
C MET A 1 12.83 -14.93 -44.76
N THR A 2 13.25 -13.95 -43.97
CA THR A 2 13.67 -14.14 -42.58
C THR A 2 12.73 -13.32 -41.71
N SER A 3 11.87 -14.00 -40.96
CA SER A 3 10.94 -13.36 -40.03
C SER A 3 11.72 -12.73 -38.88
N PHE A 4 11.69 -11.40 -38.80
CA PHE A 4 12.06 -10.68 -37.59
C PHE A 4 11.09 -11.09 -36.48
N GLY A 5 11.57 -11.85 -35.51
CA GLY A 5 10.84 -12.09 -34.27
C GLY A 5 10.70 -10.77 -33.53
N MET A 6 9.48 -10.23 -33.45
CA MET A 6 9.19 -9.15 -32.52
C MET A 6 9.42 -9.68 -31.11
N SER A 7 10.41 -9.11 -30.43
CA SER A 7 10.56 -9.22 -28.99
C SER A 7 9.25 -8.76 -28.33
N PRO A 8 8.66 -9.50 -27.38
CA PRO A 8 7.50 -9.02 -26.66
C PRO A 8 7.91 -7.76 -25.91
N THR A 9 7.38 -6.62 -26.34
CA THR A 9 7.53 -5.33 -25.70
C THR A 9 7.16 -5.51 -24.22
N LEU A 10 8.12 -5.34 -23.31
CA LEU A 10 7.81 -5.21 -21.89
C LEU A 10 6.83 -4.05 -21.77
N ILE A 11 5.56 -4.34 -21.52
CA ILE A 11 4.59 -3.32 -21.11
C ILE A 11 5.17 -2.75 -19.81
N PRO A 12 5.50 -1.44 -19.73
CA PRO A 12 5.94 -0.87 -18.48
C PRO A 12 4.82 -1.07 -17.46
N THR A 13 5.07 -1.84 -16.42
CA THR A 13 4.13 -1.93 -15.30
C THR A 13 3.98 -0.54 -14.71
N LEU A 14 2.75 -0.02 -14.64
CA LEU A 14 2.47 1.29 -14.05
C LEU A 14 3.16 1.39 -12.68
N PRO A 15 3.79 2.53 -12.35
CA PRO A 15 4.33 2.75 -11.02
C PRO A 15 3.30 2.40 -9.96
N ASN A 16 3.65 1.46 -9.08
CA ASN A 16 2.74 0.96 -8.05
C ASN A 16 3.08 1.57 -6.68
N THR A 17 2.14 2.34 -6.17
CA THR A 17 2.17 2.89 -4.81
C THR A 17 1.33 1.98 -3.92
N LYS A 18 1.93 1.43 -2.88
CA LYS A 18 1.24 0.62 -1.87
C LYS A 18 1.17 1.37 -0.55
N ILE A 19 -0.03 1.45 0.00
CA ILE A 19 -0.29 2.02 1.33
C ILE A 19 -0.84 0.89 2.19
N ALA A 20 -0.12 0.51 3.24
CA ALA A 20 -0.53 -0.57 4.13
C ALA A 20 -0.76 -0.04 5.54
N GLY A 21 -1.91 -0.37 6.15
CA GLY A 21 -2.17 0.04 7.52
C GLY A 21 -3.61 -0.11 7.98
N ASP A 22 -3.93 0.62 9.05
CA ASP A 22 -5.27 0.69 9.63
C ASP A 22 -6.13 1.83 9.03
N SER A 23 -7.20 2.20 9.73
CA SER A 23 -8.12 3.28 9.33
C SER A 23 -7.44 4.63 9.12
N GLN A 24 -6.36 4.98 9.83
CA GLN A 24 -5.63 6.23 9.59
C GLN A 24 -4.96 6.23 8.20
N SER A 25 -4.41 5.08 7.82
CA SER A 25 -3.76 4.92 6.52
C SER A 25 -4.75 5.06 5.35
N ARG A 26 -6.05 4.80 5.58
CA ARG A 26 -7.11 5.08 4.59
C ARG A 26 -7.32 6.57 4.36
N PHE A 27 -7.29 7.37 5.43
CA PHE A 27 -7.38 8.83 5.28
C PHE A 27 -6.17 9.37 4.53
N PHE A 28 -4.97 8.86 4.81
CA PHE A 28 -3.79 9.19 4.04
C PHE A 28 -3.94 8.85 2.55
N ALA A 29 -4.43 7.64 2.22
CA ALA A 29 -4.69 7.22 0.85
C ALA A 29 -5.72 8.15 0.16
N LEU A 30 -6.82 8.49 0.85
CA LEU A 30 -7.83 9.40 0.33
C LEU A 30 -7.26 10.81 0.07
N SER A 31 -6.45 11.33 1.01
CA SER A 31 -5.79 12.64 0.84
C SER A 31 -4.84 12.65 -0.35
N LEU A 32 -4.05 11.58 -0.54
CA LEU A 32 -3.18 11.45 -1.70
C LEU A 32 -4.00 11.44 -3.01
N LEU A 33 -5.07 10.65 -3.07
CA LEU A 33 -5.98 10.63 -4.21
C LEU A 33 -6.60 12.00 -4.47
N GLY A 34 -6.96 12.73 -3.42
CA GLY A 34 -7.45 14.11 -3.50
C GLY A 34 -6.48 15.11 -4.14
N LEU A 35 -5.18 14.84 -4.07
CA LEU A 35 -4.15 15.66 -4.71
C LEU A 35 -3.93 15.32 -6.19
N VAL A 36 -4.20 14.08 -6.61
CA VAL A 36 -3.83 13.57 -7.93
C VAL A 36 -5.02 13.26 -8.85
N MET A 37 -6.24 13.19 -8.32
CA MET A 37 -7.48 12.93 -9.06
C MET A 37 -8.42 14.14 -9.03
N LYS A 38 -9.36 14.18 -9.97
CA LYS A 38 -10.45 15.18 -9.96
C LYS A 38 -11.38 14.97 -8.75
N PRO A 39 -11.92 16.04 -8.13
CA PRO A 39 -12.77 15.94 -6.94
C PRO A 39 -13.97 14.98 -7.08
N GLN A 40 -14.58 14.92 -8.27
CA GLN A 40 -15.75 14.07 -8.52
C GLN A 40 -15.39 12.58 -8.45
N VAL A 41 -14.19 12.22 -8.91
CA VAL A 41 -13.69 10.84 -8.88
C VAL A 41 -13.34 10.44 -7.44
N VAL A 42 -12.74 11.36 -6.68
CA VAL A 42 -12.35 11.12 -5.28
C VAL A 42 -13.56 10.76 -4.41
N GLU A 43 -14.69 11.45 -4.56
CA GLU A 43 -15.90 11.14 -3.79
C GLU A 43 -16.44 9.74 -4.14
N SER A 44 -16.33 9.32 -5.41
CA SER A 44 -16.73 7.96 -5.82
C SER A 44 -15.82 6.86 -5.23
N VAL A 45 -14.52 7.13 -5.10
CA VAL A 45 -13.53 6.20 -4.54
C VAL A 45 -13.68 6.03 -3.03
N LYS A 46 -14.12 7.08 -2.34
CA LYS A 46 -14.20 7.12 -0.88
C LYS A 46 -15.06 6.00 -0.29
N SER A 47 -16.20 5.68 -0.89
CA SER A 47 -17.09 4.62 -0.39
C SER A 47 -16.41 3.25 -0.40
N ASP A 48 -15.72 2.92 -1.49
CA ASP A 48 -15.02 1.65 -1.68
C ASP A 48 -13.77 1.55 -0.80
N LEU A 49 -12.95 2.61 -0.75
CA LEU A 49 -11.76 2.66 0.09
C LEU A 49 -12.08 2.49 1.58
N PHE A 50 -13.26 2.95 2.02
CA PHE A 50 -13.68 2.86 3.41
C PHE A 50 -14.51 1.61 3.75
N ARG A 51 -14.71 0.67 2.81
CA ARG A 51 -15.33 -0.63 3.12
C ARG A 51 -14.56 -1.36 4.22
N ARG A 52 -15.26 -1.86 5.23
CA ARG A 52 -14.66 -2.34 6.48
C ARG A 52 -13.64 -3.46 6.26
N HIS A 53 -12.42 -3.26 6.78
CA HIS A 53 -11.31 -4.24 6.81
C HIS A 53 -10.93 -4.85 5.46
N ASN A 54 -11.17 -4.13 4.36
CA ASN A 54 -10.88 -4.58 3.02
C ASN A 54 -9.66 -3.86 2.43
N ASP A 55 -8.98 -4.60 1.57
CA ASP A 55 -8.03 -4.06 0.60
C ASP A 55 -8.78 -3.29 -0.49
N TYR A 56 -8.08 -2.36 -1.12
CA TYR A 56 -8.61 -1.53 -2.20
C TYR A 56 -7.52 -1.27 -3.23
N TRP A 57 -7.91 -1.06 -4.49
CA TRP A 57 -6.97 -0.55 -5.49
C TRP A 57 -7.69 0.35 -6.48
N THR A 58 -6.93 1.30 -7.03
CA THR A 58 -7.40 2.16 -8.11
C THR A 58 -6.26 2.54 -9.04
N LYS A 59 -6.61 2.89 -10.27
CA LYS A 59 -5.71 3.48 -11.24
C LYS A 59 -5.95 4.99 -11.25
N VAL A 60 -4.87 5.75 -11.12
CA VAL A 60 -4.86 7.20 -11.34
C VAL A 60 -4.42 7.43 -12.78
N ASP A 61 -5.40 7.59 -13.67
CA ASP A 61 -5.15 7.72 -15.10
C ASP A 61 -4.37 8.99 -15.44
N GLU A 62 -4.58 10.07 -14.68
CA GLU A 62 -3.94 11.38 -14.89
C GLU A 62 -2.41 11.34 -14.85
N ILE A 63 -1.85 10.49 -13.99
CA ILE A 63 -0.38 10.34 -13.82
C ILE A 63 0.11 8.93 -14.14
N GLY A 64 -0.75 8.06 -14.66
CA GLY A 64 -0.42 6.67 -14.97
C GLY A 64 0.08 5.89 -13.76
N MET A 65 -0.52 6.08 -12.58
CA MET A 65 -0.12 5.39 -11.34
C MET A 65 -1.18 4.34 -10.95
N ARG A 66 -0.75 3.25 -10.32
CA ARG A 66 -1.65 2.37 -9.57
C ARG A 66 -1.45 2.60 -8.08
N LEU A 67 -2.53 2.82 -7.35
CA LEU A 67 -2.54 2.86 -5.89
C LEU A 67 -3.22 1.60 -5.37
N ASP A 68 -2.53 0.83 -4.52
CA ASP A 68 -3.13 -0.23 -3.74
C ASP A 68 -3.14 0.16 -2.26
N PHE A 69 -4.29 0.03 -1.61
CA PHE A 69 -4.42 0.05 -0.16
C PHE A 69 -4.54 -1.39 0.36
N VAL A 70 -3.72 -1.73 1.35
CA VAL A 70 -3.74 -3.03 2.02
C VAL A 70 -4.14 -2.85 3.48
N TRP A 71 -5.18 -3.54 3.91
CA TRP A 71 -5.60 -3.54 5.30
C TRP A 71 -4.61 -4.35 6.15
N ALA A 72 -3.78 -3.64 6.90
CA ALA A 72 -2.71 -4.20 7.73
C ALA A 72 -2.73 -3.53 9.11
N PRO A 73 -3.73 -3.81 9.95
CA PRO A 73 -3.98 -3.04 11.16
C PRO A 73 -2.96 -3.27 12.28
N TYR A 74 -2.18 -4.35 12.22
CA TYR A 74 -1.17 -4.69 13.22
C TYR A 74 0.25 -4.60 12.63
N ASN A 75 1.22 -4.26 13.46
CA ASN A 75 2.64 -4.21 13.09
C ASN A 75 3.15 -5.53 12.50
N SER A 76 2.67 -6.68 13.00
CA SER A 76 3.00 -7.99 12.43
C SER A 76 2.56 -8.12 10.98
N ASN A 77 1.39 -7.58 10.60
CA ASN A 77 0.94 -7.60 9.21
C ASN A 77 1.88 -6.81 8.30
N LEU A 78 2.36 -5.65 8.77
CA LEU A 78 3.33 -4.83 8.02
C LEU A 78 4.66 -5.57 7.85
N ASN A 79 5.15 -6.21 8.92
CA ASN A 79 6.36 -7.01 8.88
C ASN A 79 6.27 -8.19 7.88
N ASP A 80 5.15 -8.92 7.92
CA ASP A 80 4.89 -10.04 7.02
C ASP A 80 4.85 -9.58 5.55
N LEU A 81 4.26 -8.41 5.30
CA LEU A 81 4.13 -7.81 3.98
C LEU A 81 5.50 -7.39 3.41
N VAL A 82 6.35 -6.75 4.20
CA VAL A 82 7.73 -6.41 3.81
C VAL A 82 8.55 -7.67 3.53
N THR A 83 8.44 -8.66 4.42
CA THR A 83 9.12 -9.95 4.27
C THR A 83 8.71 -10.66 2.98
N ALA A 84 7.41 -10.63 2.64
CA ALA A 84 6.89 -11.19 1.42
C ALA A 84 7.41 -10.47 0.16
N PHE A 85 7.50 -9.14 0.17
CA PHE A 85 8.07 -8.39 -0.97
C PHE A 85 9.52 -8.73 -1.23
N LYS A 86 10.33 -8.80 -0.16
CA LYS A 86 11.73 -9.21 -0.24
C LYS A 86 11.89 -10.60 -0.82
N LYS A 87 11.14 -11.59 -0.29
CA LYS A 87 11.17 -12.98 -0.76
C LYS A 87 10.77 -13.10 -2.24
N ASN A 88 9.72 -12.38 -2.64
CA ASN A 88 9.17 -12.49 -3.99
C ASN A 88 9.84 -11.58 -5.03
N ARG A 89 10.82 -10.74 -4.63
CA ARG A 89 11.44 -9.69 -5.46
C ARG A 89 10.41 -8.82 -6.20
N LYS A 90 9.27 -8.55 -5.55
CA LYS A 90 8.13 -7.79 -6.08
C LYS A 90 7.81 -6.60 -5.18
N SER A 91 8.83 -5.79 -4.91
CA SER A 91 8.66 -4.57 -4.13
C SER A 91 7.89 -3.52 -4.93
N PRO A 92 6.98 -2.77 -4.29
CA PRO A 92 6.36 -1.64 -4.94
C PRO A 92 7.37 -0.51 -5.17
N ASN A 93 7.07 0.39 -6.10
CA ASN A 93 7.87 1.58 -6.33
C ASN A 93 7.86 2.51 -5.12
N VAL A 94 6.70 2.65 -4.48
CA VAL A 94 6.52 3.42 -3.24
C VAL A 94 5.76 2.54 -2.26
N LEU A 95 6.31 2.38 -1.05
CA LEU A 95 5.66 1.71 0.07
C LEU A 95 5.48 2.71 1.21
N ILE A 96 4.24 2.90 1.63
CA ILE A 96 3.86 3.73 2.76
C ILE A 96 3.19 2.81 3.76
N MET A 97 3.65 2.84 5.01
CA MET A 97 3.14 1.98 6.08
C MET A 97 2.76 2.83 7.27
N GLY A 98 1.61 2.52 7.86
CA GLY A 98 1.14 3.16 9.08
C GLY A 98 0.42 2.17 9.98
N SER A 99 0.77 2.15 11.27
CA SER A 99 0.06 1.39 12.29
C SER A 99 -0.01 2.24 13.56
N GLY A 100 -1.17 2.29 14.20
CA GLY A 100 -1.33 3.06 15.43
C GLY A 100 -2.65 2.77 16.12
N ILE A 101 -3.75 3.29 15.59
CA ILE A 101 -5.06 3.25 16.24
C ILE A 101 -5.48 1.82 16.57
N TRP A 102 -5.44 0.92 15.58
CA TRP A 102 -6.00 -0.41 15.79
C TRP A 102 -5.17 -1.25 16.76
N HIS A 103 -3.84 -1.08 16.72
CA HIS A 103 -2.93 -1.71 17.67
C HIS A 103 -3.11 -1.13 19.07
N MET A 104 -3.18 0.20 19.23
CA MET A 104 -3.38 0.84 20.54
C MET A 104 -4.76 0.53 21.16
N LEU A 105 -5.82 0.43 20.36
CA LEU A 105 -7.16 0.14 20.87
C LEU A 105 -7.35 -1.33 21.29
N ARG A 106 -6.53 -2.26 20.77
CA ARG A 106 -6.72 -3.71 20.98
C ARG A 106 -5.55 -4.41 21.66
N VAL A 107 -4.39 -3.79 21.72
CA VAL A 107 -3.21 -4.28 22.43
C VAL A 107 -2.99 -3.37 23.62
N THR A 108 -3.24 -3.90 24.82
CA THR A 108 -3.24 -3.15 26.09
C THR A 108 -1.84 -2.83 26.62
N ASN A 109 -0.79 -3.01 25.81
CA ASN A 109 0.59 -2.75 26.17
C ASN A 109 1.26 -1.95 25.04
N GLU A 110 1.44 -0.65 25.27
CA GLU A 110 2.06 0.31 24.38
C GLU A 110 3.54 0.02 24.11
N SER A 111 4.25 -0.57 25.07
CA SER A 111 5.66 -0.95 24.93
C SER A 111 5.84 -1.99 23.82
N ASN A 112 4.88 -2.92 23.69
CA ASN A 112 4.87 -3.95 22.64
C ASN A 112 4.69 -3.34 21.24
N CYS A 113 4.01 -2.19 21.13
CA CYS A 113 3.90 -1.47 19.86
C CYS A 113 5.27 -0.99 19.39
N GLY A 114 6.04 -0.36 20.28
CA GLY A 114 7.38 0.14 19.99
C GLY A 114 8.35 -0.95 19.52
N VAL A 115 8.39 -2.09 20.23
CA VAL A 115 9.21 -3.24 19.84
C VAL A 115 8.79 -3.79 18.47
N SER A 116 7.49 -3.91 18.22
CA SER A 116 6.99 -4.41 16.93
C SER A 116 7.32 -3.47 15.77
N LEU A 117 7.29 -2.15 15.99
CA LEU A 117 7.72 -1.17 14.99
C LEU A 117 9.22 -1.23 14.71
N GLN A 118 10.05 -1.53 15.71
CA GLN A 118 11.48 -1.78 15.49
C GLN A 118 11.69 -2.99 14.58
N VAL A 119 10.96 -4.09 14.81
CA VAL A 119 11.02 -5.26 13.92
C VAL A 119 10.62 -4.91 12.49
N VAL A 120 9.55 -4.14 12.29
CA VAL A 120 9.14 -3.67 10.95
C VAL A 120 10.25 -2.84 10.30
N ARG A 121 10.86 -1.91 11.06
CA ARG A 121 11.97 -1.08 10.59
C ARG A 121 13.15 -1.93 10.15
N ASP A 122 13.59 -2.86 10.99
CA ASP A 122 14.74 -3.72 10.70
C ASP A 122 14.47 -4.60 9.48
N SER A 123 13.21 -5.04 9.30
CA SER A 123 12.76 -5.74 8.11
C SER A 123 12.74 -4.89 6.85
N VAL A 124 12.79 -3.56 6.91
CA VAL A 124 12.91 -2.69 5.73
C VAL A 124 14.38 -2.40 5.39
N VAL A 125 15.22 -2.18 6.41
CA VAL A 125 16.61 -1.73 6.24
C VAL A 125 17.57 -2.87 5.88
N ASN A 126 17.27 -4.09 6.34
CA ASN A 126 18.04 -5.30 5.99
C ASN A 126 17.61 -5.88 4.64
#